data_AF-A0A077WEB7-F1
#
_entry.id   AF-A0A077WEB7-F1
#
_cell.length_a   1.000
_cell.length_b   1.000
_cell.length_c   1.000
_cell.angle_alpha   90.00
_cell.angle_beta   90.00
_cell.angle_gamma   90.00
#
_symmetry.space_group_name_H-M   'P 1'
#
loop_
_entity.id
_entity.type
_entity.pdbx_description
1 polymer ?
#
loop_
_entity_poly.entity_id
_entity_poly.type
_entity_poly.pdbx_seq_one_letter_code
_entity_poly.pdbx_strand_id
1 'polypeptide(L)'
;MHPIAANTRQAQLVREYRDREVAFFNNLPAAQRTLLRAHHIDPADSLLYGELAFVLVGLKPCMLIDFPRDTSSTSSITQLYRQAVLEPLKDDICINEIHRPLASAEMNLEGCLLVHKSSPLVQQLLNQQDELVSETLLAQLLDYPGRLPDSSDEISTMCEVVYYAMPSKVILTTFAAQQDELDQVQAHFDRYKEQCHTQLGMELGLLVRRPDI
;
A
#
# COMPACT_ATOMS: atom_id res chain seq x y z
N MET A 1 -3.87 21.74 -4.97
CA MET A 1 -3.40 21.34 -6.31
C MET A 1 -3.30 19.83 -6.33
N HIS A 2 -3.74 19.15 -7.40
CA HIS A 2 -3.63 17.68 -7.46
C HIS A 2 -2.16 17.29 -7.74
N PRO A 3 -1.56 16.33 -7.02
CA PRO A 3 -0.14 16.00 -7.17
C PRO A 3 0.22 15.32 -8.51
N ILE A 4 -0.77 14.75 -9.19
CA ILE A 4 -0.62 14.08 -10.49
C ILE A 4 -1.05 15.05 -11.60
N ALA A 5 -0.09 15.55 -12.37
CA ALA A 5 -0.30 16.54 -13.44
C ALA A 5 -0.43 15.93 -14.85
N ALA A 6 0.06 14.71 -15.10
CA ALA A 6 0.02 14.12 -16.44
C ALA A 6 -1.41 13.78 -16.91
N ASN A 7 -1.60 13.70 -18.23
CA ASN A 7 -2.85 13.29 -18.87
C ASN A 7 -2.77 11.88 -19.49
N THR A 8 -2.02 10.97 -18.87
CA THR A 8 -1.95 9.55 -19.23
C THR A 8 -3.17 8.78 -18.68
N ARG A 9 -3.48 7.59 -19.25
CA ARG A 9 -4.54 6.71 -18.70
C ARG A 9 -4.26 6.34 -17.24
N GLN A 10 -2.99 6.05 -16.91
CA GLN A 10 -2.52 5.79 -15.55
C GLN A 10 -2.83 6.97 -14.63
N ALA A 11 -2.47 8.20 -15.02
CA ALA A 11 -2.75 9.40 -14.23
C ALA A 11 -4.26 9.67 -14.04
N GLN A 12 -5.09 9.34 -15.03
CA GLN A 12 -6.54 9.40 -14.92
C GLN A 12 -7.09 8.34 -13.94
N LEU A 13 -6.61 7.10 -14.01
CA LEU A 13 -7.00 6.01 -13.10
C LEU A 13 -6.64 6.31 -11.65
N VAL A 14 -5.44 6.83 -11.37
CA VAL A 14 -5.06 7.19 -9.99
C VAL A 14 -5.94 8.33 -9.45
N ARG A 15 -6.30 9.31 -10.30
CA ARG A 15 -7.26 10.37 -9.92
C ARG A 15 -8.63 9.78 -9.60
N GLU A 16 -9.17 8.92 -10.48
CA GLU A 16 -10.46 8.27 -10.26
C GLU A 16 -10.46 7.41 -8.98
N TYR A 17 -9.42 6.60 -8.77
CA TYR A 17 -9.26 5.82 -7.54
C TYR A 17 -9.25 6.71 -6.30
N ARG A 18 -8.42 7.75 -6.29
CA ARG A 18 -8.30 8.69 -5.16
C ARG A 18 -9.64 9.35 -4.84
N ASP A 19 -10.37 9.80 -5.86
CA ASP A 19 -11.65 10.46 -5.66
C ASP A 19 -12.73 9.47 -5.17
N ARG A 20 -12.70 8.21 -5.64
CA ARG A 20 -13.55 7.10 -5.13
C ARG A 20 -13.20 6.72 -3.70
N GLU A 21 -11.92 6.64 -3.35
CA GLU A 21 -11.42 6.29 -2.02
C GLU A 21 -11.79 7.37 -0.99
N VAL A 22 -11.56 8.64 -1.33
CA VAL A 22 -12.02 9.78 -0.52
C VAL A 22 -13.55 9.77 -0.37
N ALA A 23 -14.31 9.47 -1.43
CA ALA A 23 -15.76 9.33 -1.35
C ALA A 23 -16.18 8.15 -0.46
N PHE A 24 -15.51 7.00 -0.54
CA PHE A 24 -15.75 5.82 0.28
C PHE A 24 -15.59 6.14 1.77
N PHE A 25 -14.45 6.68 2.16
CA PHE A 25 -14.17 6.98 3.57
C PHE A 25 -15.10 8.05 4.17
N ASN A 26 -15.45 9.08 3.39
CA ASN A 26 -16.43 10.08 3.82
C ASN A 26 -17.85 9.49 4.04
N ASN A 27 -18.25 8.52 3.20
CA ASN A 27 -19.58 7.89 3.26
C ASN A 27 -19.62 6.57 4.05
N LEU A 28 -18.49 6.13 4.63
CA LEU A 28 -18.38 4.88 5.38
C LEU A 28 -19.42 4.83 6.54
N PRO A 29 -20.17 3.73 6.75
CA PRO A 29 -21.21 3.73 7.78
C PRO A 29 -20.63 3.84 9.20
N ALA A 30 -21.48 4.24 10.16
CA ALA A 30 -21.03 4.60 11.51
C ALA A 30 -20.32 3.44 12.25
N ALA A 31 -20.80 2.20 12.11
CA ALA A 31 -20.18 1.03 12.73
C ALA A 31 -18.75 0.80 12.22
N GLN A 32 -18.56 0.81 10.90
CA GLN A 32 -17.26 0.66 10.25
C GLN A 32 -16.29 1.81 10.62
N ARG A 33 -16.78 3.06 10.75
CA ARG A 33 -15.95 4.17 11.24
C ARG A 33 -15.52 3.98 12.71
N THR A 34 -16.37 3.43 13.55
CA THR A 34 -15.99 3.07 14.93
C THR A 34 -14.95 1.96 14.95
N LEU A 35 -15.08 0.95 14.08
CA LEU A 35 -14.10 -0.13 13.94
C LEU A 35 -12.71 0.38 13.52
N LEU A 36 -12.62 1.23 12.48
CA LEU A 36 -11.34 1.83 12.07
C LEU A 36 -10.67 2.60 13.22
N ARG A 37 -11.45 3.40 13.95
CA ARG A 37 -10.95 4.16 15.11
C ARG A 37 -10.50 3.27 16.26
N ALA A 38 -11.18 2.14 16.51
CA ALA A 38 -10.77 1.16 17.52
C ALA A 38 -9.42 0.49 17.19
N HIS A 39 -9.04 0.48 15.91
CA HIS A 39 -7.74 0.02 15.42
C HIS A 39 -6.76 1.17 15.11
N HIS A 40 -7.04 2.40 15.59
CA HIS A 40 -6.22 3.60 15.37
C HIS A 40 -6.00 4.01 13.90
N ILE A 41 -6.88 3.57 12.99
CA ILE A 41 -6.84 3.93 11.57
C ILE A 41 -7.62 5.23 11.34
N ASP A 42 -6.93 6.31 10.96
CA ASP A 42 -7.58 7.55 10.48
C ASP A 42 -7.78 7.48 8.95
N PRO A 43 -9.03 7.52 8.45
CA PRO A 43 -9.30 7.54 7.02
C PRO A 43 -8.67 8.70 6.23
N ALA A 44 -8.31 9.81 6.88
CA ALA A 44 -7.64 10.93 6.22
C ALA A 44 -6.18 10.60 5.83
N ASP A 45 -5.51 9.78 6.64
CA ASP A 45 -4.11 9.36 6.45
C ASP A 45 -4.00 7.97 5.80
N SER A 46 -5.11 7.27 5.61
CA SER A 46 -5.18 5.89 5.08
C SER A 46 -5.49 5.80 3.58
N LEU A 47 -5.10 6.82 2.80
CA LEU A 47 -5.37 6.86 1.35
C LEU A 47 -4.29 6.08 0.56
N LEU A 48 -4.69 5.01 -0.11
CA LEU A 48 -3.83 4.06 -0.81
C LEU A 48 -3.60 4.40 -2.30
N TYR A 49 -4.11 5.54 -2.79
CA TYR A 49 -3.90 5.94 -4.19
C TYR A 49 -2.43 6.05 -4.62
N GLY A 50 -1.51 6.28 -3.68
CA GLY A 50 -0.06 6.24 -3.91
C GLY A 50 0.44 4.84 -4.26
N GLU A 51 0.02 3.84 -3.50
CA GLU A 51 0.32 2.43 -3.76
C GLU A 51 -0.23 1.96 -5.10
N LEU A 52 -1.48 2.32 -5.44
CA LEU A 52 -2.00 2.07 -6.78
C LEU A 52 -1.17 2.78 -7.85
N ALA A 53 -0.74 4.03 -7.62
CA ALA A 53 0.09 4.76 -8.58
C ALA A 53 1.37 3.98 -8.93
N PHE A 54 2.07 3.46 -7.91
CA PHE A 54 3.29 2.65 -8.09
C PHE A 54 3.03 1.35 -8.85
N VAL A 55 1.89 0.67 -8.59
CA VAL A 55 1.46 -0.51 -9.35
C VAL A 55 1.15 -0.15 -10.82
N LEU A 56 0.45 0.95 -11.08
CA LEU A 56 0.00 1.31 -12.43
C LEU A 56 1.16 1.68 -13.37
N VAL A 57 2.21 2.31 -12.83
CA VAL A 57 3.44 2.68 -13.58
C VAL A 57 4.47 1.54 -13.69
N GLY A 58 4.28 0.44 -12.95
CA GLY A 58 5.18 -0.72 -12.98
C GLY A 58 6.37 -0.64 -12.05
N LEU A 59 6.30 0.16 -10.99
CA LEU A 59 7.29 0.17 -9.90
C LEU A 59 7.09 -1.03 -8.97
N LYS A 60 5.85 -1.24 -8.51
CA LYS A 60 5.50 -2.19 -7.45
C LYS A 60 4.67 -3.38 -8.00
N PRO A 61 4.98 -4.65 -7.64
CA PRO A 61 4.24 -5.80 -8.16
C PRO A 61 2.76 -5.88 -7.77
N CYS A 62 2.42 -5.50 -6.53
CA CYS A 62 1.03 -5.36 -6.07
C CYS A 62 0.89 -4.37 -4.91
N MET A 63 -0.33 -3.87 -4.75
CA MET A 63 -0.80 -3.21 -3.53
C MET A 63 -1.57 -4.25 -2.71
N LEU A 64 -1.24 -4.36 -1.42
CA LEU A 64 -2.01 -5.12 -0.44
C LEU A 64 -2.95 -4.16 0.29
N ILE A 65 -4.22 -4.55 0.46
CA ILE A 65 -5.21 -3.81 1.24
C ILE A 65 -5.71 -4.73 2.35
N ASP A 66 -5.46 -4.35 3.59
CA ASP A 66 -6.05 -4.99 4.77
C ASP A 66 -6.89 -3.98 5.54
N PHE A 67 -8.00 -4.44 6.11
CA PHE A 67 -8.83 -3.65 7.01
C PHE A 67 -9.25 -4.49 8.21
N PRO A 68 -9.43 -3.86 9.38
CA PRO A 68 -9.98 -4.51 10.56
C PRO A 68 -11.25 -5.32 10.24
N ARG A 69 -11.26 -6.56 10.72
CA ARG A 69 -12.35 -7.51 10.51
C ARG A 69 -13.24 -7.54 11.74
N ASP A 70 -14.52 -7.28 11.55
CA ASP A 70 -15.55 -7.42 12.59
C ASP A 70 -16.31 -8.72 12.35
N THR A 71 -16.22 -9.65 13.31
CA THR A 71 -16.91 -10.96 13.27
C THR A 71 -18.42 -10.85 13.49
N SER A 72 -18.94 -9.67 13.85
CA SER A 72 -20.35 -9.41 14.11
C SER A 72 -21.08 -8.62 13.01
N SER A 73 -20.35 -8.06 12.03
CA SER A 73 -20.92 -7.26 10.94
C SER A 73 -21.35 -8.12 9.74
N THR A 74 -22.49 -7.78 9.13
CA THR A 74 -22.97 -8.40 7.89
C THR A 74 -22.19 -7.98 6.63
N SER A 75 -21.25 -7.03 6.73
CA SER A 75 -20.40 -6.60 5.62
C SER A 75 -19.07 -6.03 6.14
N SER A 76 -17.96 -6.65 5.71
CA SER A 76 -16.60 -6.20 6.05
C SER A 76 -16.24 -4.89 5.34
N ILE A 77 -15.33 -4.12 5.93
CA ILE A 77 -14.81 -2.89 5.30
C ILE A 77 -14.13 -3.23 3.97
N THR A 78 -13.37 -4.33 3.92
CA THR A 78 -12.75 -4.88 2.72
C THR A 78 -13.75 -5.09 1.58
N GLN A 79 -14.90 -5.72 1.83
CA GLN A 79 -15.89 -5.98 0.79
C GLN A 79 -16.57 -4.68 0.30
N LEU A 80 -16.88 -3.76 1.21
CA LEU A 80 -17.44 -2.46 0.86
C LEU A 80 -16.44 -1.62 0.04
N TYR A 81 -15.15 -1.65 0.40
CA TYR A 81 -14.07 -0.97 -0.31
C TYR A 81 -13.88 -1.56 -1.72
N ARG A 82 -13.85 -2.90 -1.83
CA ARG A 82 -13.79 -3.64 -3.10
C ARG A 82 -14.88 -3.17 -4.07
N GLN A 83 -16.13 -3.12 -3.62
CA GLN A 83 -17.27 -2.72 -4.44
C GLN A 83 -17.26 -1.22 -4.81
N ALA A 84 -16.92 -0.34 -3.88
CA ALA A 84 -17.01 1.12 -4.09
C ALA A 84 -15.81 1.70 -4.86
N VAL A 85 -14.60 1.17 -4.62
CA VAL A 85 -13.33 1.73 -5.09
C VAL A 85 -12.71 0.89 -6.21
N LEU A 86 -12.65 -0.44 -6.05
CA LEU A 86 -11.85 -1.30 -6.93
C LEU A 86 -12.62 -1.87 -8.14
N GLU A 87 -13.82 -2.42 -7.92
CA GLU A 87 -14.63 -3.02 -9.00
C GLU A 87 -14.93 -2.07 -10.18
N PRO A 88 -15.12 -0.75 -9.99
CA PRO A 88 -15.23 0.20 -11.11
C PRO A 88 -13.99 0.29 -12.01
N LEU A 89 -12.82 -0.18 -11.53
CA LEU A 89 -11.53 -0.09 -12.22
C LEU A 89 -11.01 -1.46 -12.71
N LYS A 90 -11.80 -2.53 -12.54
CA LYS A 90 -11.42 -3.93 -12.83
C LYS A 90 -10.98 -4.22 -14.27
N ASP A 91 -11.26 -3.33 -15.20
CA ASP A 91 -10.84 -3.46 -16.61
C ASP A 91 -9.36 -3.04 -16.80
N ASP A 92 -8.80 -2.27 -15.86
CA ASP A 92 -7.40 -1.81 -15.85
C ASP A 92 -6.54 -2.48 -14.75
N ILE A 93 -7.16 -3.12 -13.74
CA ILE A 93 -6.49 -3.82 -12.62
C ILE A 93 -7.09 -5.21 -12.32
N CYS A 94 -6.23 -6.15 -11.93
CA CYS A 94 -6.64 -7.41 -11.31
C CYS A 94 -6.84 -7.23 -9.80
N ILE A 95 -7.87 -7.87 -9.24
CA ILE A 95 -8.22 -7.85 -7.81
C ILE A 95 -8.38 -9.30 -7.36
N ASN A 96 -7.52 -9.75 -6.44
CA ASN A 96 -7.60 -11.08 -5.82
C ASN A 96 -7.77 -10.93 -4.31
N GLU A 97 -8.41 -11.91 -3.66
CA GLU A 97 -8.64 -11.96 -2.21
C GLU A 97 -8.09 -13.28 -1.66
N ILE A 98 -7.40 -13.24 -0.53
CA ILE A 98 -6.62 -14.38 -0.03
C ILE A 98 -7.51 -15.26 0.86
N HIS A 99 -8.48 -15.96 0.27
CA HIS A 99 -9.45 -16.78 1.01
C HIS A 99 -8.87 -17.99 1.80
N ARG A 100 -7.56 -18.16 1.86
CA ARG A 100 -6.87 -19.25 2.59
C ARG A 100 -6.10 -18.71 3.79
N PRO A 101 -5.90 -19.50 4.86
CA PRO A 101 -4.90 -19.20 5.87
C PRO A 101 -3.54 -18.96 5.21
N LEU A 102 -3.05 -17.74 5.34
CA LEU A 102 -1.74 -17.30 4.87
C LEU A 102 -1.27 -16.18 5.80
N ALA A 103 -0.04 -16.27 6.29
CA ALA A 103 0.56 -15.25 7.13
C ALA A 103 2.07 -15.10 6.85
N SER A 104 2.63 -13.93 7.16
CA SER A 104 4.08 -13.81 7.45
C SER A 104 4.29 -13.98 8.96
N ALA A 105 5.51 -13.71 9.46
CA ALA A 105 5.75 -13.62 10.90
C ALA A 105 4.93 -12.50 11.57
N GLU A 106 4.70 -11.40 10.84
CA GLU A 106 4.16 -10.14 11.38
C GLU A 106 2.71 -9.84 10.94
N MET A 107 2.18 -10.53 9.92
CA MET A 107 0.88 -10.20 9.31
C MET A 107 0.06 -11.42 8.91
N ASN A 108 -1.24 -11.44 9.28
CA ASN A 108 -2.22 -12.38 8.73
C ASN A 108 -2.83 -11.83 7.43
N LEU A 109 -2.54 -12.50 6.31
CA LEU A 109 -2.88 -12.04 4.96
C LEU A 109 -4.27 -12.47 4.45
N GLU A 110 -5.04 -13.29 5.18
CA GLU A 110 -6.29 -13.93 4.70
C GLU A 110 -7.33 -12.96 4.09
N GLY A 111 -8.09 -12.24 4.90
CA GLY A 111 -9.13 -11.28 4.44
C GLY A 111 -8.60 -9.99 3.79
N CYS A 112 -7.43 -10.05 3.15
CA CYS A 112 -6.78 -8.95 2.44
C CYS A 112 -7.00 -9.04 0.91
N LEU A 113 -6.91 -7.89 0.24
CA LEU A 113 -6.99 -7.79 -1.22
C LEU A 113 -5.62 -7.52 -1.82
N LEU A 114 -5.31 -8.20 -2.93
CA LEU A 114 -4.15 -7.95 -3.78
C LEU A 114 -4.61 -7.26 -5.07
N VAL A 115 -4.12 -6.03 -5.30
CA VAL A 115 -4.41 -5.23 -6.50
C VAL A 115 -3.14 -5.13 -7.35
N HIS A 116 -3.21 -5.55 -8.62
CA HIS A 116 -2.03 -5.66 -9.48
C HIS A 116 -2.35 -5.61 -10.98
N LYS A 117 -1.32 -5.42 -11.83
CA LYS A 117 -1.42 -5.45 -13.31
C LYS A 117 -0.85 -6.74 -13.92
N SER A 118 -1.32 -7.90 -13.45
CA SER A 118 -0.76 -9.23 -13.78
C SER A 118 0.74 -9.37 -13.46
N SER A 119 1.06 -9.78 -12.23
CA SER A 119 2.44 -9.96 -11.76
C SER A 119 2.75 -11.45 -11.55
N PRO A 120 3.88 -11.98 -12.07
CA PRO A 120 4.31 -13.35 -11.81
C PRO A 120 4.51 -13.64 -10.31
N LEU A 121 5.00 -12.68 -9.53
CA LEU A 121 5.17 -12.82 -8.08
C LEU A 121 3.82 -12.98 -7.37
N VAL A 122 2.80 -12.22 -7.80
CA VAL A 122 1.44 -12.39 -7.25
C VAL A 122 0.87 -13.76 -7.60
N GLN A 123 1.09 -14.23 -8.83
CA GLN A 123 0.68 -15.59 -9.21
C GLN A 123 1.44 -16.67 -8.42
N GLN A 124 2.72 -16.46 -8.10
CA GLN A 124 3.47 -17.36 -7.22
C GLN A 124 2.85 -17.43 -5.83
N LEU A 125 2.50 -16.30 -5.21
CA LEU A 125 1.85 -16.26 -3.89
C LEU A 125 0.47 -16.95 -3.89
N LEU A 126 -0.34 -16.69 -4.92
CA LEU A 126 -1.69 -17.26 -5.05
C LEU A 126 -1.66 -18.77 -5.31
N ASN A 127 -0.63 -19.27 -6.00
CA ASN A 127 -0.45 -20.71 -6.27
C ASN A 127 0.34 -21.46 -5.17
N GLN A 128 0.98 -20.76 -4.23
CA GLN A 128 1.64 -21.36 -3.07
C GLN A 128 0.62 -22.10 -2.21
N GLN A 129 0.99 -23.29 -1.73
CA GLN A 129 0.16 -24.11 -0.83
C GLN A 129 0.49 -23.89 0.65
N ASP A 130 1.70 -23.45 0.97
CA ASP A 130 2.14 -23.18 2.33
C ASP A 130 1.35 -22.04 2.98
N GLU A 131 0.94 -22.23 4.23
CA GLU A 131 0.23 -21.25 5.07
C GLU A 131 1.13 -20.10 5.56
N LEU A 132 2.45 -20.18 5.31
CA LEU A 132 3.42 -19.15 5.64
C LEU A 132 4.09 -18.58 4.38
N VAL A 133 4.17 -17.26 4.28
CA VAL A 133 5.01 -16.53 3.32
C VAL A 133 6.26 -16.02 4.02
N SER A 134 7.42 -16.12 3.37
CA SER A 134 8.64 -15.52 3.89
C SER A 134 8.60 -13.99 3.76
N GLU A 135 9.19 -13.30 4.74
CA GLU A 135 9.30 -11.85 4.73
C GLU A 135 10.02 -11.34 3.46
N THR A 136 11.02 -12.07 2.97
CA THR A 136 11.69 -11.76 1.69
C THR A 136 10.73 -11.78 0.49
N LEU A 137 9.77 -12.71 0.43
CA LEU A 137 8.80 -12.74 -0.66
C LEU A 137 7.75 -11.63 -0.49
N LEU A 138 7.36 -11.30 0.75
CA LEU A 138 6.47 -10.18 1.02
C LEU A 138 7.10 -8.83 0.66
N ALA A 139 8.38 -8.62 1.00
CA ALA A 139 9.18 -7.46 0.61
C ALA A 139 9.30 -7.31 -0.91
N GLN A 140 9.52 -8.42 -1.64
CA GLN A 140 9.53 -8.43 -3.11
C GLN A 140 8.16 -8.09 -3.71
N LEU A 141 7.06 -8.61 -3.14
CA LEU A 141 5.70 -8.35 -3.60
C LEU A 141 5.29 -6.88 -3.40
N LEU A 142 5.68 -6.32 -2.26
CA LEU A 142 5.31 -4.97 -1.84
C LEU A 142 6.37 -3.90 -2.18
N ASP A 143 7.49 -4.30 -2.81
CA ASP A 143 8.63 -3.47 -3.20
C ASP A 143 9.01 -2.47 -2.09
N TYR A 144 9.37 -2.98 -0.91
CA TYR A 144 10.09 -2.24 0.12
C TYR A 144 11.53 -2.75 0.26
N PRO A 145 12.54 -1.85 0.30
CA PRO A 145 13.95 -2.24 0.30
C PRO A 145 14.52 -2.60 1.67
N GLY A 146 13.89 -2.18 2.77
CA GLY A 146 14.41 -2.36 4.12
C GLY A 146 13.80 -3.53 4.88
N ARG A 147 14.40 -3.90 6.02
CA ARG A 147 13.89 -4.95 6.91
C ARG A 147 13.45 -4.42 8.28
N LEU A 148 12.54 -5.17 8.91
CA LEU A 148 12.22 -5.01 10.33
C LEU A 148 13.40 -5.48 11.22
N PRO A 149 13.52 -4.99 12.47
CA PRO A 149 14.54 -5.48 13.41
C PRO A 149 14.40 -6.98 13.68
N ASP A 150 15.48 -7.74 13.52
CA ASP A 150 15.53 -9.18 13.86
C ASP A 150 15.83 -9.40 15.37
N SER A 151 16.14 -8.32 16.10
CA SER A 151 16.41 -8.35 17.54
C SER A 151 16.08 -7.02 18.23
N SER A 152 16.04 -7.02 19.58
CA SER A 152 15.82 -5.82 20.40
C SER A 152 16.83 -4.71 20.15
N ASP A 153 18.07 -5.08 19.83
CA ASP A 153 19.19 -4.14 19.76
C ASP A 153 19.11 -3.33 18.45
N GLU A 154 18.60 -3.94 17.39
CA GLU A 154 18.34 -3.33 16.07
C GLU A 154 17.11 -2.38 16.06
N ILE A 155 16.27 -2.39 17.10
CA ILE A 155 15.18 -1.41 17.22
C ILE A 155 15.76 0.02 17.25
N SER A 156 16.95 0.18 17.85
CA SER A 156 17.65 1.48 17.94
C SER A 156 18.21 2.00 16.61
N THR A 157 18.38 1.13 15.61
CA THR A 157 18.86 1.46 14.26
C THR A 157 17.74 1.56 13.23
N MET A 158 16.51 1.16 13.59
CA MET A 158 15.35 1.27 12.73
C MET A 158 15.02 2.73 12.40
N CYS A 159 14.73 2.96 11.13
CA CYS A 159 14.27 4.21 10.57
C CYS A 159 12.93 4.00 9.87
N GLU A 160 11.99 4.93 10.06
CA GLU A 160 10.79 5.04 9.25
C GLU A 160 11.11 5.84 7.98
N VAL A 161 10.77 5.27 6.84
CA VAL A 161 10.92 5.87 5.52
C VAL A 161 9.53 6.23 5.00
N VAL A 162 9.38 7.46 4.51
CA VAL A 162 8.12 8.02 4.01
C VAL A 162 8.35 8.62 2.63
N TYR A 163 7.60 8.16 1.63
CA TYR A 163 7.53 8.83 0.33
C TYR A 163 6.24 9.66 0.28
N TYR A 164 6.35 10.92 -0.14
CA TYR A 164 5.21 11.85 -0.18
C TYR A 164 5.17 12.64 -1.49
N ALA A 165 3.98 13.04 -1.90
CA ALA A 165 3.78 13.85 -3.09
C ALA A 165 4.06 15.34 -2.83
N MET A 166 4.72 16.01 -3.76
CA MET A 166 4.95 17.46 -3.74
C MET A 166 3.98 18.19 -4.68
N PRO A 167 3.57 19.44 -4.36
CA PRO A 167 3.85 20.19 -3.13
C PRO A 167 2.88 19.87 -1.97
N SER A 168 1.94 18.92 -2.15
CA SER A 168 0.84 18.69 -1.20
C SER A 168 1.25 18.04 0.12
N LYS A 169 2.44 17.42 0.18
CA LYS A 169 2.96 16.62 1.32
C LYS A 169 2.06 15.46 1.76
N VAL A 170 1.22 14.96 0.85
CA VAL A 170 0.40 13.77 1.11
C VAL A 170 1.31 12.55 1.05
N ILE A 171 1.30 11.75 2.11
CA ILE A 171 2.02 10.47 2.20
C ILE A 171 1.46 9.51 1.13
N LEU A 172 2.34 8.76 0.48
CA LEU A 172 2.01 7.80 -0.57
C LEU A 172 2.36 6.35 -0.21
N THR A 173 3.40 6.16 0.60
CA THR A 173 3.80 4.88 1.20
C THR A 173 4.73 5.13 2.38
N THR A 174 4.76 4.19 3.32
CA THR A 174 5.66 4.15 4.48
C THR A 174 6.20 2.74 4.68
N PHE A 175 7.45 2.61 5.09
CA PHE A 175 8.06 1.34 5.45
C PHE A 175 9.22 1.53 6.45
N ALA A 176 9.63 0.45 7.11
CA ALA A 176 10.80 0.43 7.97
C ALA A 176 12.06 0.04 7.17
N ALA A 177 13.20 0.59 7.57
CA ALA A 177 14.52 0.18 7.10
C ALA A 177 15.55 0.35 8.22
N GLN A 178 16.65 -0.41 8.18
CA GLN A 178 17.78 -0.21 9.08
C GLN A 178 18.68 0.94 8.60
N GLN A 179 19.46 1.52 9.52
CA GLN A 179 20.33 2.64 9.19
C GLN A 179 21.44 2.30 8.16
N ASP A 180 21.88 1.05 8.08
CA ASP A 180 22.82 0.55 7.09
C ASP A 180 22.17 0.28 5.71
N GLU A 181 20.84 0.27 5.63
CA GLU A 181 20.07 0.09 4.39
C GLU A 181 19.77 1.43 3.66
N LEU A 182 20.16 2.58 4.22
CA LEU A 182 19.76 3.89 3.71
C LEU A 182 20.25 4.21 2.28
N ASP A 183 21.40 3.67 1.86
CA ASP A 183 21.86 3.80 0.47
C ASP A 183 20.93 3.03 -0.51
N GLN A 184 20.42 1.88 -0.08
CA GLN A 184 19.43 1.10 -0.84
C GLN A 184 18.07 1.81 -0.87
N VAL A 185 17.65 2.42 0.24
CA VAL A 185 16.45 3.27 0.32
C VAL A 185 16.54 4.46 -0.64
N GLN A 186 17.69 5.11 -0.74
CA GLN A 186 17.91 6.24 -1.63
C GLN A 186 17.85 5.80 -3.10
N ALA A 187 18.54 4.72 -3.48
CA ALA A 187 18.48 4.17 -4.85
C ALA A 187 17.04 3.72 -5.23
N HIS A 188 16.31 3.16 -4.27
CA HIS A 188 14.90 2.80 -4.43
C HIS A 188 14.02 4.04 -4.67
N PHE A 189 14.22 5.09 -3.86
CA PHE A 189 13.50 6.36 -3.98
C PHE A 189 13.75 7.06 -5.32
N ASP A 190 15.00 7.10 -5.79
CA ASP A 190 15.34 7.77 -7.06
C ASP A 190 14.66 7.08 -8.27
N ARG A 191 14.61 5.74 -8.30
CA ARG A 191 13.81 4.96 -9.27
C ARG A 191 12.33 5.35 -9.22
N TYR A 192 11.75 5.43 -8.02
CA TYR A 192 10.35 5.79 -7.81
C TYR A 192 10.04 7.21 -8.29
N LYS A 193 10.91 8.15 -7.93
CA LYS A 193 10.81 9.58 -8.27
C LYS A 193 10.90 9.81 -9.78
N GLU A 194 11.85 9.19 -10.46
CA GLU A 194 12.01 9.30 -11.92
C GLU A 194 10.77 8.79 -12.66
N GLN A 195 10.27 7.60 -12.30
CA GLN A 195 9.09 7.03 -12.98
C GLN A 195 7.80 7.80 -12.66
N CYS A 196 7.59 8.25 -11.42
CA CYS A 196 6.41 9.05 -11.05
C CYS A 196 6.42 10.42 -11.74
N HIS A 197 7.58 11.08 -11.82
CA HIS A 197 7.72 12.31 -12.58
C HIS A 197 7.39 12.08 -14.07
N THR A 198 7.97 11.03 -14.67
CA THR A 198 7.86 10.76 -16.12
C THR A 198 6.46 10.28 -16.55
N GLN A 199 5.83 9.37 -15.80
CA GLN A 199 4.56 8.74 -16.20
C GLN A 199 3.31 9.45 -15.65
N LEU A 200 3.45 10.14 -14.50
CA LEU A 200 2.34 10.75 -13.76
C LEU A 200 2.46 12.27 -13.64
N GLY A 201 3.62 12.87 -13.95
CA GLY A 201 3.87 14.28 -13.67
C GLY A 201 3.76 14.57 -12.18
N MET A 202 4.20 13.63 -11.34
CA MET A 202 4.12 13.69 -9.88
C MET A 202 5.52 13.78 -9.30
N GLU A 203 5.81 14.88 -8.60
CA GLU A 203 7.06 15.06 -7.86
C GLU A 203 6.99 14.31 -6.53
N LEU A 204 8.02 13.51 -6.24
CA LEU A 204 8.17 12.82 -4.95
C LEU A 204 9.20 13.52 -4.06
N GLY A 205 8.91 13.55 -2.76
CA GLY A 205 9.85 13.84 -1.69
C GLY A 205 10.09 12.60 -0.82
N LEU A 206 11.27 12.56 -0.19
CA LEU A 206 11.72 11.54 0.74
C LEU A 206 11.82 12.16 2.13
N LEU A 207 11.31 11.46 3.13
CA LEU A 207 11.61 11.70 4.54
C LEU A 207 12.10 10.38 5.15
N VAL A 208 13.21 10.46 5.88
CA VAL A 208 13.70 9.37 6.74
C VAL A 208 13.76 9.94 8.15
N ARG A 209 13.11 9.29 9.11
CA ARG A 209 13.17 9.65 10.54
C ARG A 209 13.44 8.41 11.38
N ARG A 210 14.09 8.57 12.52
CA ARG A 210 14.05 7.53 13.55
C ARG A 210 12.70 7.61 14.28
N PRO A 211 12.14 6.49 14.75
CA PRO A 211 11.05 6.52 15.71
C PRO A 211 11.49 7.29 16.96
N ASP A 212 10.61 8.13 17.51
CA ASP A 212 10.78 8.65 18.86
C ASP A 212 10.39 7.53 19.84
N ILE A 213 11.40 6.92 20.49
CA ILE A 213 11.26 5.82 21.47
C ILE A 213 11.41 6.37 22.90
#